data_AF-A0A9E2FES3-F1
#
_entry.id   AF-A0A9E2FES3-F1
#
_cell.length_a   1.000
_cell.length_b   1.000
_cell.length_c   1.000
_cell.angle_alpha   90.00
_cell.angle_beta   90.00
_cell.angle_gamma   90.00
#
_symmetry.space_group_name_H-M   'P 1'
#
loop_
_entity.id
_entity.type
_entity.pdbx_description
1 polymer ?
#
loop_
_entity_poly.entity_id
_entity_poly.type
_entity_poly.pdbx_seq_one_letter_code
_entity_poly.pdbx_strand_id
1 'polypeptide(L)' 'MAESVYKIIELVGSSTESWEKAAAAAVERAGESLRDLRVAEIVEMDMVLNNGKVEAYRTK' A
#
# COMPACT_ATOMS: atom_id res chain seq x y z
N MET A 1 4.04 -13.42 29.15
CA MET A 1 3.84 -13.15 27.70
C MET A 1 5.21 -13.15 27.06
N ALA A 2 5.43 -13.90 25.98
CA ALA A 2 6.71 -13.86 25.29
C ALA A 2 6.84 -12.51 24.56
N GLU A 3 7.99 -11.86 24.69
CA GLU A 3 8.30 -10.66 23.92
C GLU A 3 8.31 -11.01 22.42
N SER A 4 7.68 -10.19 21.59
CA SER A 4 7.62 -10.40 20.14
C SER A 4 8.16 -9.19 19.41
N VAL A 5 8.98 -9.45 18.40
CA VAL A 5 9.58 -8.43 17.54
C VAL A 5 8.78 -8.39 16.23
N TYR A 6 8.39 -7.18 15.81
CA TYR A 6 7.71 -6.95 14.56
C TYR A 6 8.53 -6.04 13.66
N LYS A 7 8.48 -6.31 12.36
CA LYS A 7 9.04 -5.43 11.33
C LYS A 7 7.89 -4.55 10.81
N ILE A 8 8.05 -3.24 10.93
CA ILE A 8 7.19 -2.26 10.27
C ILE A 8 7.92 -1.77 9.01
N ILE A 9 7.20 -1.72 7.89
CA ILE A 9 7.68 -1.18 6.62
C ILE A 9 6.60 -0.29 6.02
N GLU A 10 7.01 0.68 5.21
CA GLU A 10 6.10 1.46 4.37
C GLU A 10 6.17 0.93 2.94
N LEU A 11 5.00 0.86 2.29
CA LEU A 11 4.85 0.47 0.89
C LEU A 11 4.07 1.57 0.19
N VAL A 12 4.17 1.68 -1.13
CA VAL A 12 3.30 2.57 -1.90
C VAL A 12 2.71 1.76 -3.04
N GLY A 13 1.39 1.57 -2.99
CA GLY A 13 0.61 0.99 -4.07
C GLY A 13 0.14 2.04 -5.05
N SER A 14 -0.16 1.62 -6.27
CA SER A 14 -0.73 2.48 -7.31
C SER A 14 -1.80 1.73 -8.09
N SER A 15 -2.88 2.43 -8.44
CA SER A 15 -3.95 1.90 -9.29
C SER A 15 -4.59 3.01 -10.11
N THR A 16 -5.04 2.70 -11.33
CA THR A 16 -5.83 3.63 -12.14
C THR A 16 -7.31 3.67 -11.74
N GLU A 17 -7.75 2.81 -10.81
CA GLU A 17 -9.16 2.65 -10.46
C GLU A 17 -9.54 3.32 -9.14
N SER A 18 -8.82 3.02 -8.05
CA SER A 18 -9.11 3.59 -6.73
C SER A 18 -7.95 3.44 -5.74
N TRP A 19 -8.03 4.15 -4.61
CA TRP A 19 -7.09 4.02 -3.49
C TRP A 19 -7.16 2.63 -2.82
N GLU A 20 -8.33 2.02 -2.73
CA GLU A 20 -8.51 0.68 -2.15
C GLU A 20 -7.81 -0.37 -3.02
N LYS A 21 -7.92 -0.24 -4.35
CA LYS A 21 -7.21 -1.12 -5.28
C LYS A 21 -5.70 -0.92 -5.21
N ALA A 22 -5.24 0.32 -5.04
CA ALA A 22 -3.83 0.63 -4.84
C ALA A 22 -3.30 -0.02 -3.54
N ALA A 23 -4.04 0.09 -2.43
CA ALA A 23 -3.69 -0.53 -1.16
C ALA A 23 -3.61 -2.07 -1.26
N ALA A 24 -4.62 -2.70 -1.87
CA ALA A 24 -4.64 -4.14 -2.08
C ALA A 24 -3.45 -4.61 -2.92
N ALA A 25 -3.14 -3.90 -4.01
CA ALA A 25 -2.01 -4.22 -4.88
C ALA A 25 -0.66 -4.14 -4.15
N ALA A 26 -0.47 -3.17 -3.24
CA ALA A 26 0.73 -3.07 -2.43
C ALA A 26 0.92 -4.31 -1.53
N VAL A 27 -0.16 -4.73 -0.85
CA VAL A 27 -0.15 -5.87 0.06
C VAL A 27 0.06 -7.19 -0.70
N GLU A 28 -0.64 -7.38 -1.82
CA GLU A 28 -0.46 -8.55 -2.69
C GLU A 28 0.99 -8.69 -3.16
N ARG A 29 1.56 -7.60 -3.68
CA ARG A 29 2.94 -7.58 -4.19
C ARG A 29 3.96 -7.83 -3.09
N ALA A 30 3.72 -7.32 -1.89
CA ALA A 30 4.57 -7.56 -0.73
C ALA A 30 4.49 -9.01 -0.26
N GLY A 31 3.29 -9.62 -0.28
CA GLY A 31 3.04 -11.00 0.14
C GLY A 31 3.77 -12.06 -0.69
N GLU A 32 4.25 -11.71 -1.89
CA GLU A 32 5.11 -12.59 -2.69
C GLU A 32 6.48 -12.85 -2.03
N SER A 33 6.97 -11.92 -1.21
CA SER A 33 8.34 -11.96 -0.66
C SER A 33 8.39 -11.88 0.87
N LEU A 34 7.43 -11.20 1.49
CA LEU A 34 7.33 -11.03 2.93
C LEU A 34 6.36 -12.05 3.50
N ARG A 35 6.72 -12.63 4.65
CA ARG A 35 5.87 -13.57 5.39
C ARG A 35 5.28 -12.89 6.60
N ASP A 36 4.19 -13.47 7.10
CA ASP A 36 3.49 -13.00 8.29
C ASP A 36 3.01 -11.53 8.21
N LEU A 37 2.58 -11.09 7.02
CA LEU A 37 1.83 -9.84 6.87
C LEU A 37 0.47 -9.98 7.57
N ARG A 38 0.20 -9.13 8.55
CA ARG A 38 -1.01 -9.24 9.41
C ARG A 38 -1.91 -8.01 9.37
N VAL A 39 -1.28 -6.83 9.30
CA VAL A 39 -1.96 -5.54 9.36
C VAL A 39 -1.25 -4.60 8.39
N ALA A 40 -2.03 -3.87 7.62
CA ALA A 40 -1.57 -2.71 6.86
C ALA A 40 -2.44 -1.52 7.28
N GLU A 41 -1.81 -0.37 7.51
CA GLU A 41 -2.46 0.89 7.86
C GLU A 41 -2.20 1.89 6.74
N ILE A 42 -3.24 2.59 6.29
CA ILE A 42 -3.11 3.64 5.30
C ILE A 42 -2.63 4.89 6.01
N VAL A 43 -1.46 5.40 5.63
CA VAL A 43 -0.89 6.63 6.22
C VAL A 43 -1.10 7.85 5.32
N GLU A 44 -1.18 7.63 4.01
CA GLU A 44 -1.36 8.70 3.02
C GLU A 44 -2.09 8.21 1.78
N MET A 45 -2.95 9.07 1.24
CA MET A 45 -3.62 8.86 -0.05
C MET A 45 -3.38 10.08 -0.92
N ASP A 46 -2.82 9.85 -2.10
CA ASP A 46 -2.55 10.91 -3.07
C ASP A 46 -2.91 10.46 -4.50
N MET A 47 -2.67 11.34 -5.47
CA MET A 47 -2.98 11.09 -6.87
C MET A 47 -1.82 11.54 -7.77
N VAL A 48 -1.56 10.76 -8.81
CA VAL A 48 -0.73 11.16 -9.94
C VAL A 48 -1.61 11.91 -10.92
N LEU A 49 -1.19 13.12 -11.30
CA LEU A 49 -1.88 13.96 -12.27
C LEU A 49 -1.09 14.04 -13.58
N ASN A 50 -1.80 13.89 -14.70
CA ASN A 50 -1.30 14.10 -16.04
C ASN A 50 -2.19 15.12 -16.76
N ASN A 51 -1.62 16.28 -17.10
CA ASN A 51 -2.33 17.39 -17.73
C ASN A 51 -3.62 17.80 -16.99
N GLY A 52 -3.56 17.87 -15.66
CA GLY A 52 -4.68 18.23 -14.80
C GLY A 52 -5.77 17.15 -14.66
N LYS A 53 -5.55 15.95 -15.21
CA LYS A 53 -6.43 14.79 -15.05
C LYS A 53 -5.77 13.76 -14.14
N VAL A 54 -6.59 13.05 -13.37
CA VAL A 54 -6.12 11.93 -12.56
C VAL A 54 -5.68 10.80 -13.47
N GLU A 55 -4.44 10.36 -13.30
CA GLU A 55 -3.85 9.22 -14.01
C GLU A 55 -3.82 7.98 -13.12
N ALA A 56 -3.47 8.14 -11.84
CA ALA A 56 -3.45 7.05 -10.88
C ALA A 56 -3.73 7.55 -9.45
N TYR A 57 -4.24 6.65 -8.63
CA TYR A 57 -4.44 6.77 -7.20
C TYR A 57 -3.31 6.02 -6.51
N ARG A 58 -2.67 6.63 -5.52
CA ARG A 58 -1.65 5.96 -4.72
C ARG A 58 -2.04 5.93 -3.26
N THR A 59 -1.74 4.81 -2.63
CA THR A 59 -1.95 4.60 -1.20
C THR A 59 -0.64 4.14 -0.61
N LYS A 60 -0.20 4.87 0.42
CA LYS A 60 0.97 4.50 1.24
C LYS A 60 0.50 3.73 2.46
#